data_AF-A0A3N5YAN8-F1
#
_entry.id   AF-A0A3N5YAN8-F1
#
_cell.length_a   1.000
_cell.length_b   1.000
_cell.length_c   1.000
_cell.angle_alpha   90.00
_cell.angle_beta   90.00
_cell.angle_gamma   90.00
#
_symmetry.space_group_name_H-M   'P 1'
#
loop_
_entity.id
_entity.type
_entity.pdbx_description
1 polymer ?
#
loop_
_entity_poly.entity_id
_entity_poly.type
_entity_poly.pdbx_seq_one_letter_code
_entity_poly.pdbx_strand_id
1 'polypeptide(L)'
;MARLVGRSLAIGLCAESAYGDGVTTSAALYWTTPSGLSAPIVRADVTAVPDLGLDDSGLTRLDFVSKKYVDFEFSQPMDMDNDGMLLRAGVGSVATTGTGPYTHVYTLDIDQPATLGGVVEMAEEDGTFSELEFSGGQVASIRWEIQAGGYCVETMRLFGNVETDWTGTPVQTPAAFSRTKATIPFAKQATTVSILGNTYSVTSATVEYNRNLSPDLQHLGEVGIAQQYPGQNTGATIEFVMPMPSFALLTDLLAETQGTVTLTLTNGARSVSWALENAQVIEHSESINGVGLAELRVRVAAHGGGTYGAKCTVINALSAAVQTQGTAA
;
A
#
# COMPACT_ATOMS: atom_id res chain seq x y z
N MET A 1 17.03 -14.00 9.31
CA MET A 1 15.89 -13.43 8.57
C MET A 1 15.54 -14.37 7.44
N ALA A 2 14.40 -15.07 7.53
CA ALA A 2 13.89 -15.86 6.42
C ALA A 2 13.06 -14.94 5.54
N ARG A 3 13.57 -14.62 4.34
CA ARG A 3 12.78 -13.97 3.30
C ARG A 3 12.01 -15.09 2.59
N LEU A 4 10.75 -15.28 2.94
CA LEU A 4 9.88 -16.24 2.27
C LEU A 4 9.54 -15.66 0.88
N VAL A 5 10.18 -16.18 -0.17
CA VAL A 5 9.93 -15.81 -1.57
C VAL A 5 9.49 -17.06 -2.31
N GLY A 6 8.27 -17.11 -2.84
CA GLY A 6 7.83 -18.28 -3.59
C GLY A 6 6.41 -18.18 -4.15
N ARG A 7 6.14 -18.99 -5.18
CA ARG A 7 4.81 -19.18 -5.82
C ARG A 7 3.75 -19.80 -4.88
N SER A 8 4.15 -20.16 -3.66
CA SER A 8 3.32 -20.85 -2.67
C SER A 8 2.77 -19.93 -1.58
N LEU A 9 3.03 -18.61 -1.68
CA LEU A 9 2.54 -17.62 -0.71
C LEU A 9 1.33 -16.89 -1.27
N ALA A 10 0.32 -16.74 -0.43
CA ALA A 10 -0.86 -15.97 -0.71
C ALA A 10 -1.26 -15.12 0.50
N ILE A 11 -1.96 -14.03 0.23
CA ILE A 11 -2.46 -13.16 1.27
C ILE A 11 -3.93 -12.85 1.03
N GLY A 12 -4.72 -13.02 2.11
CA GLY A 12 -6.10 -12.59 2.23
C GLY A 12 -6.17 -11.34 3.10
N LEU A 13 -6.83 -10.30 2.63
CA LEU A 13 -7.04 -9.06 3.37
C LEU A 13 -8.52 -8.76 3.47
N CYS A 14 -8.94 -8.20 4.60
CA CYS A 14 -10.26 -7.66 4.80
C CYS A 14 -10.24 -6.31 5.52
N ALA A 15 -11.22 -5.46 5.23
CA ALA A 15 -11.41 -4.21 5.98
C ALA A 15 -12.00 -4.51 7.38
N GLU A 16 -11.41 -3.96 8.43
CA GLU A 16 -11.94 -4.06 9.78
C GLU A 16 -13.03 -2.99 10.03
N SER A 17 -14.01 -3.29 10.89
CA SER A 17 -15.00 -2.30 11.36
C SER A 17 -14.44 -1.36 12.42
N ALA A 18 -13.48 -1.83 13.21
CA ALA A 18 -12.67 -1.10 14.17
C ALA A 18 -11.26 -1.72 14.22
N TYR A 19 -10.28 -0.93 14.67
CA TYR A 19 -8.89 -1.39 14.80
C TYR A 19 -8.79 -2.64 15.67
N GLY A 20 -8.23 -3.72 15.12
CA GLY A 20 -7.98 -4.96 15.86
C GLY A 20 -9.17 -5.93 15.89
N ASP A 21 -10.26 -5.65 15.15
CA ASP A 21 -11.38 -6.61 15.02
C ASP A 21 -10.94 -7.93 14.33
N GLY A 22 -9.86 -7.90 13.54
CA GLY A 22 -9.34 -9.07 12.85
C GLY A 22 -10.16 -9.47 11.63
N VAL A 23 -10.08 -10.76 11.27
CA VAL A 23 -10.72 -11.28 10.06
C VAL A 23 -12.23 -11.34 10.20
N THR A 24 -12.95 -10.57 9.39
CA THR A 24 -14.41 -10.63 9.29
C THR A 24 -14.85 -10.98 7.86
N THR A 25 -15.54 -12.10 7.70
CA THR A 25 -15.93 -12.66 6.38
C THR A 25 -17.08 -11.89 5.69
N SER A 26 -17.65 -10.89 6.35
CA SER A 26 -18.68 -10.00 5.80
C SER A 26 -18.12 -8.71 5.18
N ALA A 27 -16.80 -8.49 5.21
CA ALA A 27 -16.16 -7.26 4.78
C ALA A 27 -15.75 -7.26 3.28
N ALA A 28 -15.14 -6.17 2.84
CA ALA A 28 -14.39 -6.15 1.57
C ALA A 28 -13.25 -7.16 1.68
N LEU A 29 -13.10 -8.02 0.69
CA LEU A 29 -12.20 -9.17 0.74
C LEU A 29 -11.27 -9.15 -0.47
N TYR A 30 -10.00 -9.40 -0.22
CA TYR A 30 -8.96 -9.34 -1.25
C TYR A 30 -7.99 -10.51 -1.11
N TRP A 31 -7.97 -11.40 -2.10
CA TRP A 31 -6.96 -12.45 -2.20
C TRP A 31 -5.96 -12.15 -3.31
N THR A 32 -4.67 -12.28 -3.01
CA THR A 32 -3.62 -12.15 -4.02
C THR A 32 -2.47 -13.11 -3.75
N THR A 33 -1.85 -13.57 -4.84
CA THR A 33 -0.55 -14.24 -4.82
C THR A 33 0.47 -13.20 -5.28
N PRO A 34 1.11 -12.47 -4.35
CA PRO A 34 1.95 -11.34 -4.71
C PRO A 34 3.19 -11.80 -5.49
N SER A 35 3.69 -10.95 -6.40
CA SER A 35 4.93 -11.22 -7.15
C SER A 35 6.18 -11.13 -6.26
N GLY A 36 6.05 -10.45 -5.13
CA GLY A 36 7.01 -10.46 -4.03
C GLY A 36 6.28 -10.29 -2.71
N LEU A 37 6.58 -11.15 -1.75
CA LEU A 37 6.23 -10.96 -0.34
C LEU A 37 7.56 -10.91 0.43
N SER A 38 7.73 -9.89 1.24
CA SER A 38 8.81 -9.82 2.23
C SER A 38 8.15 -9.76 3.60
N ALA A 39 7.98 -10.92 4.22
CA ALA A 39 7.51 -11.03 5.60
C ALA A 39 8.70 -11.12 6.56
N PRO A 40 8.94 -10.16 7.44
CA PRO A 40 9.56 -10.45 8.73
C PRO A 40 8.54 -11.11 9.66
N ILE A 41 8.74 -12.41 9.87
CA ILE A 41 8.02 -13.27 10.82
C ILE A 41 8.16 -12.72 12.25
N VAL A 42 7.02 -12.67 12.95
CA VAL A 42 6.79 -12.63 14.41
C VAL A 42 8.07 -12.37 15.22
N ARG A 43 8.29 -11.12 15.64
CA ARG A 43 9.34 -10.82 16.60
C ARG A 43 8.79 -10.88 18.02
N ALA A 44 8.69 -12.08 18.57
CA ALA A 44 8.58 -12.29 20.01
C ALA A 44 9.99 -12.22 20.61
N ASP A 45 10.48 -11.04 21.04
CA ASP A 45 11.70 -11.03 21.83
C ASP A 45 11.35 -11.55 23.22
N VAL A 46 11.66 -12.83 23.46
CA VAL A 46 11.52 -13.43 24.78
C VAL A 46 12.66 -12.93 25.64
N THR A 47 12.35 -12.05 26.60
CA THR A 47 13.37 -11.60 27.56
C THR A 47 13.39 -12.57 28.72
N ALA A 48 14.45 -13.37 28.80
CA ALA A 48 14.70 -14.21 29.97
C ALA A 48 15.03 -13.31 31.17
N VAL A 49 14.19 -13.32 32.20
CA VAL A 49 14.47 -12.62 33.45
C VAL A 49 15.52 -13.42 34.24
N PRO A 50 16.51 -12.76 34.87
CA PRO A 50 17.41 -13.44 35.80
C PRO A 50 16.60 -14.18 36.86
N ASP A 51 17.03 -15.39 37.23
CA ASP A 51 16.42 -16.16 38.30
C ASP A 51 16.32 -15.31 39.57
N LEU A 52 15.09 -14.99 39.97
CA LEU A 52 14.80 -14.17 41.15
C LEU A 52 14.86 -14.99 42.45
N GLY A 53 15.26 -16.28 42.38
CA GLY A 53 15.35 -17.17 43.53
C GLY A 53 13.98 -17.57 44.08
N LEU A 54 12.96 -17.61 43.21
CA LEU A 54 11.62 -18.07 43.58
C LEU A 54 11.65 -19.60 43.74
N ASP A 55 11.04 -20.10 44.82
CA ASP A 55 10.95 -21.53 45.05
C ASP A 55 10.09 -22.22 43.98
N ASP A 56 10.26 -23.54 43.85
CA ASP A 56 9.53 -24.42 42.90
C ASP A 56 7.99 -24.39 43.06
N SER A 57 7.46 -23.55 43.95
CA SER A 57 6.04 -23.46 44.29
C SER A 57 5.32 -22.25 43.69
N GLY A 58 5.98 -21.39 42.90
CA GLY A 58 5.39 -20.07 42.66
C GLY A 58 5.55 -19.33 41.34
N LEU A 59 6.30 -19.80 40.31
CA LEU A 59 6.19 -19.38 38.89
C LEU A 59 7.41 -19.94 38.12
N THR A 60 7.23 -21.07 37.43
CA THR A 60 8.24 -21.66 36.56
C THR A 60 8.56 -20.71 35.41
N ARG A 61 9.81 -20.24 35.30
CA ARG A 61 10.38 -19.52 34.14
C ARG A 61 9.43 -18.49 33.49
N LEU A 62 9.53 -17.23 33.92
CA LEU A 62 8.81 -16.12 33.30
C LEU A 62 9.46 -15.74 31.96
N ASP A 63 9.03 -16.39 30.89
CA ASP A 63 9.32 -15.97 29.52
C ASP A 63 8.33 -14.85 29.15
N PHE A 64 8.79 -13.59 29.10
CA PHE A 64 7.98 -12.48 28.64
C PHE A 64 8.15 -12.25 27.14
N VAL A 65 7.05 -12.32 26.39
CA VAL A 65 7.01 -11.87 24.99
C VAL A 65 6.99 -10.34 25.00
N SER A 66 8.07 -9.71 24.54
CA SER A 66 8.18 -8.24 24.52
C SER A 66 7.21 -7.59 23.52
N LYS A 67 6.96 -8.27 22.39
CA LYS A 67 6.23 -7.73 21.25
C LYS A 67 5.72 -8.86 20.38
N LYS A 68 4.55 -8.72 19.77
CA LYS A 68 4.04 -9.67 18.77
C LYS A 68 3.39 -8.90 17.63
N TYR A 69 4.10 -8.75 16.52
CA TYR A 69 3.66 -7.92 15.41
C TYR A 69 4.04 -8.51 14.05
N VAL A 70 3.29 -8.09 13.03
CA VAL A 70 3.64 -8.25 11.62
C VAL A 70 4.15 -6.93 11.07
N ASP A 71 5.23 -7.01 10.31
CA ASP A 71 5.64 -6.03 9.32
C ASP A 71 5.74 -6.85 8.04
N PHE A 72 5.05 -6.48 6.98
CA PHE A 72 5.30 -7.13 5.70
C PHE A 72 5.06 -6.17 4.56
N GLU A 73 5.80 -6.42 3.49
CA GLU A 73 5.66 -5.73 2.22
C GLU A 73 5.24 -6.74 1.17
N PHE A 74 4.26 -6.39 0.35
CA PHE A 74 3.87 -7.18 -0.80
C PHE A 74 3.71 -6.33 -2.04
N SER A 75 4.01 -6.94 -3.19
CA SER A 75 3.91 -6.30 -4.51
C SER A 75 3.01 -7.09 -5.44
N GLN A 76 2.22 -6.37 -6.23
CA GLN A 76 1.30 -6.95 -7.20
C GLN A 76 0.99 -5.99 -8.35
N PRO A 77 0.48 -6.47 -9.49
CA PRO A 77 -0.04 -5.59 -10.53
C PRO A 77 -1.28 -4.85 -10.01
N MET A 78 -1.34 -3.54 -10.24
CA MET A 78 -2.52 -2.73 -9.89
C MET A 78 -3.74 -3.17 -10.71
N ASP A 79 -4.84 -3.46 -10.01
CA ASP A 79 -6.13 -3.90 -10.54
C ASP A 79 -7.18 -2.78 -10.48
N MET A 80 -7.80 -2.49 -11.62
CA MET A 80 -8.77 -1.39 -11.77
C MET A 80 -10.05 -1.54 -10.96
N ASP A 81 -10.44 -2.78 -10.68
CA ASP A 81 -11.77 -3.09 -10.16
C ASP A 81 -11.73 -3.60 -8.71
N ASN A 82 -10.60 -4.16 -8.25
CA ASN A 82 -10.50 -4.83 -6.95
C ASN A 82 -9.65 -4.10 -5.89
N ASP A 83 -8.77 -3.17 -6.26
CA ASP A 83 -7.83 -2.56 -5.31
C ASP A 83 -8.43 -1.46 -4.43
N GLY A 84 -9.72 -1.13 -4.59
CA GLY A 84 -10.33 -0.01 -3.88
C GLY A 84 -10.26 -0.08 -2.35
N MET A 85 -10.28 -1.29 -1.77
CA MET A 85 -10.04 -1.49 -0.33
C MET A 85 -8.61 -1.08 0.06
N LEU A 86 -7.62 -1.50 -0.73
CA LEU A 86 -6.21 -1.21 -0.51
C LEU A 86 -5.94 0.29 -0.67
N LEU A 87 -6.53 0.92 -1.69
CA LEU A 87 -6.49 2.36 -1.90
C LEU A 87 -7.13 3.12 -0.74
N ARG A 88 -8.25 2.65 -0.19
CA ARG A 88 -8.87 3.26 1.00
C ARG A 88 -7.98 3.14 2.25
N ALA A 89 -7.33 1.99 2.45
CA ALA A 89 -6.45 1.75 3.58
C ALA A 89 -5.12 2.52 3.48
N GLY A 90 -4.54 2.62 2.28
CA GLY A 90 -3.26 3.31 2.03
C GLY A 90 -3.41 4.82 1.85
N VAL A 91 -4.36 5.25 1.01
CA VAL A 91 -4.55 6.66 0.67
C VAL A 91 -5.43 7.34 1.71
N GLY A 92 -6.68 6.89 1.89
CA GLY A 92 -7.58 7.49 2.89
C GLY A 92 -9.04 7.52 2.46
N SER A 93 -9.72 8.62 2.79
CA SER A 93 -11.15 8.79 2.52
C SER A 93 -11.47 8.76 1.03
N VAL A 94 -12.65 8.24 0.68
CA VAL A 94 -13.06 8.08 -0.72
C VAL A 94 -14.43 8.70 -0.99
N ALA A 95 -14.53 9.45 -2.09
CA ALA A 95 -15.78 9.96 -2.62
C ALA A 95 -16.07 9.34 -3.99
N THR A 96 -17.30 8.87 -4.20
CA THR A 96 -17.74 8.31 -5.49
C THR A 96 -18.78 9.20 -6.13
N THR A 97 -18.63 9.49 -7.42
CA THR A 97 -19.56 10.32 -8.20
C THR A 97 -19.78 9.73 -9.59
N GLY A 98 -20.82 10.24 -10.29
CA GLY A 98 -21.16 9.84 -11.65
C GLY A 98 -22.31 8.83 -11.74
N THR A 99 -22.71 8.53 -12.98
CA THR A 99 -23.75 7.54 -13.31
C THR A 99 -23.22 6.46 -14.28
N GLY A 100 -21.90 6.36 -14.42
CA GLY A 100 -21.19 5.42 -15.30
C GLY A 100 -20.51 6.11 -16.49
N PRO A 101 -19.18 5.97 -16.68
CA PRO A 101 -18.19 5.48 -15.71
C PRO A 101 -18.26 6.25 -14.39
N TYR A 102 -17.97 5.59 -13.26
CA TYR A 102 -17.93 6.22 -11.95
C TYR A 102 -16.53 6.74 -11.67
N THR A 103 -16.46 7.87 -10.96
CA THR A 103 -15.22 8.49 -10.51
C THR A 103 -15.09 8.31 -9.01
N HIS A 104 -14.05 7.60 -8.59
CA HIS A 104 -13.67 7.40 -7.19
C HIS A 104 -12.44 8.24 -6.87
N VAL A 105 -12.57 9.20 -5.96
CA VAL A 105 -11.47 10.08 -5.53
C VAL A 105 -11.06 9.68 -4.13
N TYR A 106 -9.90 9.05 -4.01
CA TYR A 106 -9.23 8.75 -2.75
C TYR A 106 -8.34 9.94 -2.38
N THR A 107 -8.64 10.57 -1.25
CA THR A 107 -7.87 11.72 -0.74
C THR A 107 -6.99 11.26 0.41
N LEU A 108 -5.73 11.70 0.40
CA LEU A 108 -4.82 11.40 1.49
C LEU A 108 -5.41 11.96 2.79
N ASP A 109 -5.59 11.11 3.79
CA ASP A 109 -6.20 11.49 5.07
C ASP A 109 -5.20 11.28 6.20
N ILE A 110 -5.18 12.19 7.19
CA ILE A 110 -4.32 12.06 8.36
C ILE A 110 -4.77 10.89 9.24
N ASP A 111 -6.08 10.75 9.44
CA ASP A 111 -6.67 9.70 10.24
C ASP A 111 -6.89 8.50 9.32
N GLN A 112 -5.94 7.56 9.29
CA GLN A 112 -6.00 6.37 8.44
C GLN A 112 -7.33 5.62 8.68
N PRO A 113 -8.34 5.77 7.82
CA PRO A 113 -9.72 5.53 8.21
C PRO A 113 -10.14 4.06 8.05
N ALA A 114 -9.24 3.23 7.51
CA ALA A 114 -9.46 1.81 7.31
C ALA A 114 -8.21 1.05 7.77
N THR A 115 -8.42 0.09 8.67
CA THR A 115 -7.44 -0.89 9.10
C THR A 115 -7.77 -2.24 8.44
N LEU A 116 -6.75 -3.08 8.30
CA LEU A 116 -6.85 -4.34 7.59
C LEU A 116 -6.60 -5.51 8.54
N GLY A 117 -7.55 -6.43 8.61
CA GLY A 117 -7.33 -7.77 9.12
C GLY A 117 -6.94 -8.67 7.95
N GLY A 118 -6.31 -9.79 8.23
CA GLY A 118 -5.97 -10.70 7.15
C GLY A 118 -5.26 -11.96 7.58
N VAL A 119 -4.95 -12.74 6.56
CA VAL A 119 -4.25 -14.01 6.67
C VAL A 119 -3.14 -14.08 5.65
N VAL A 120 -1.99 -14.63 6.05
CA VAL A 120 -0.92 -15.01 5.14
C VAL A 120 -0.89 -16.53 5.12
N GLU A 121 -1.11 -17.10 3.94
CA GLU A 121 -1.07 -18.55 3.71
C GLU A 121 0.24 -18.91 3.00
N MET A 122 0.87 -19.99 3.48
CA MET A 122 2.03 -20.60 2.83
C MET A 122 1.73 -22.07 2.58
N ALA A 123 1.72 -22.47 1.30
CA ALA A 123 1.66 -23.86 0.92
C ALA A 123 3.06 -24.51 1.03
N GLU A 124 3.13 -25.60 1.78
CA GLU A 124 4.33 -26.41 1.96
C GLU A 124 4.43 -27.47 0.84
N GLU A 125 5.65 -27.96 0.59
CA GLU A 125 5.89 -28.96 -0.47
C GLU A 125 5.16 -30.29 -0.25
N ASP A 126 4.81 -30.61 1.00
CA ASP A 126 4.08 -31.83 1.38
C ASP A 126 2.56 -31.70 1.22
N GLY A 127 2.07 -30.56 0.72
CA GLY A 127 0.65 -30.28 0.56
C GLY A 127 -0.06 -29.86 1.83
N THR A 128 0.68 -29.62 2.92
CA THR A 128 0.15 -28.91 4.09
C THR A 128 0.19 -27.40 3.84
N PHE A 129 -0.61 -26.68 4.62
CA PHE A 129 -0.69 -25.23 4.56
C PHE A 129 -0.46 -24.70 5.96
N SER A 130 0.37 -23.68 6.05
CA SER A 130 0.51 -22.90 7.26
C SER A 130 -0.17 -21.55 7.06
N GLU A 131 -0.83 -21.06 8.10
CA GLU A 131 -1.54 -19.78 8.09
C GLU A 131 -1.11 -18.92 9.28
N LEU A 132 -0.91 -17.63 9.02
CA LEU A 132 -0.73 -16.60 10.04
C LEU A 132 -1.87 -15.58 9.91
N GLU A 133 -2.65 -15.42 10.98
CA GLU A 133 -3.70 -14.39 11.06
C GLU A 133 -3.15 -13.13 11.73
N PHE A 134 -3.57 -11.98 11.23
CA PHE A 134 -3.24 -10.68 11.81
C PHE A 134 -4.45 -9.74 11.83
N SER A 135 -4.40 -8.79 12.75
CA SER A 135 -5.40 -7.75 12.96
C SER A 135 -4.74 -6.37 13.04
N GLY A 136 -5.53 -5.30 13.01
CA GLY A 136 -5.06 -3.93 13.23
C GLY A 136 -4.07 -3.46 12.16
N GLY A 137 -4.15 -4.00 10.94
CA GLY A 137 -3.20 -3.72 9.88
C GLY A 137 -3.28 -2.30 9.38
N GLN A 138 -2.27 -1.50 9.67
CA GLN A 138 -2.11 -0.14 9.19
C GLN A 138 -1.07 -0.10 8.07
N VAL A 139 -1.48 0.39 6.90
CA VAL A 139 -0.59 0.62 5.75
C VAL A 139 0.37 1.77 6.07
N ALA A 140 1.66 1.45 6.14
CA ALA A 140 2.73 2.40 6.40
C ALA A 140 3.12 3.16 5.13
N SER A 141 3.16 2.47 4.00
CA SER A 141 3.41 3.07 2.69
C SER A 141 2.71 2.30 1.58
N ILE A 142 2.33 3.04 0.54
CA ILE A 142 1.84 2.50 -0.73
C ILE A 142 2.60 3.18 -1.86
N ARG A 143 3.12 2.36 -2.78
CA ARG A 143 4.00 2.80 -3.87
C ARG A 143 3.55 2.20 -5.18
N TRP A 144 3.45 3.01 -6.22
CA TRP A 144 3.18 2.57 -7.58
C TRP A 144 4.40 2.81 -8.46
N GLU A 145 4.87 1.76 -9.11
CA GLU A 145 6.00 1.81 -10.04
C GLU A 145 5.50 1.51 -11.46
N ILE A 146 5.79 2.44 -12.37
CA ILE A 146 5.34 2.39 -13.76
C ILE A 146 6.59 2.50 -14.63
N GLN A 147 6.72 1.58 -15.57
CA GLN A 147 7.80 1.57 -16.55
C GLN A 147 7.24 1.36 -17.96
N ALA A 148 7.88 1.98 -18.95
CA ALA A 148 7.53 1.78 -20.34
C ALA A 148 7.56 0.28 -20.72
N GLY A 149 6.46 -0.20 -21.30
CA GLY A 149 6.29 -1.60 -21.70
C GLY A 149 5.95 -2.58 -20.57
N GLY A 150 5.89 -2.11 -19.32
CA GLY A 150 5.54 -2.90 -18.14
C GLY A 150 4.09 -2.77 -17.69
N TYR A 151 3.80 -3.41 -16.55
CA TYR A 151 2.58 -3.20 -15.78
C TYR A 151 2.82 -2.15 -14.70
N CYS A 152 1.77 -1.45 -14.26
CA CYS A 152 1.84 -0.69 -13.00
C CYS A 152 1.91 -1.68 -11.84
N VAL A 153 3.01 -1.67 -11.09
CA VAL A 153 3.20 -2.50 -9.90
C VAL A 153 2.87 -1.66 -8.68
N GLU A 154 1.91 -2.12 -7.89
CA GLU A 154 1.59 -1.59 -6.57
C GLU A 154 2.36 -2.40 -5.51
N THR A 155 3.07 -1.69 -4.63
CA THR A 155 3.76 -2.24 -3.47
C THR A 155 3.20 -1.60 -2.22
N MET A 156 2.76 -2.41 -1.27
CA MET A 156 2.24 -1.95 0.01
C MET A 156 3.03 -2.54 1.16
N ARG A 157 3.33 -1.69 2.14
CA ARG A 157 3.91 -2.11 3.42
C ARG A 157 2.90 -1.88 4.54
N LEU A 158 2.72 -2.88 5.40
CA LEU A 158 1.72 -2.88 6.46
C LEU A 158 2.34 -3.31 7.80
N PHE A 159 1.85 -2.70 8.88
CA PHE A 159 2.13 -3.11 10.26
C PHE A 159 0.83 -3.56 10.93
N GLY A 160 0.86 -4.65 11.68
CA GLY A 160 -0.30 -5.15 12.41
C GLY A 160 0.08 -6.03 13.58
N ASN A 161 -0.93 -6.56 14.28
CA ASN A 161 -0.78 -7.49 15.38
C ASN A 161 -0.97 -8.92 14.91
N VAL A 162 -0.09 -9.82 15.36
CA VAL A 162 -0.24 -11.24 15.04
C VAL A 162 -1.24 -11.84 16.02
N GLU A 163 -2.32 -12.42 15.50
CA GLU A 163 -3.32 -13.12 16.32
C GLU A 163 -2.93 -14.58 16.53
N THR A 164 -2.48 -15.24 15.47
CA THR A 164 -2.12 -16.66 15.48
C THR A 164 -0.69 -16.88 15.04
N ASP A 165 -0.02 -17.87 15.63
CA ASP A 165 1.27 -18.34 15.11
C ASP A 165 1.02 -19.20 13.87
N TRP A 166 2.05 -19.43 13.04
CA TRP A 166 1.95 -20.30 11.86
C TRP A 166 1.52 -21.72 12.28
N THR A 167 0.24 -22.06 12.06
CA THR A 167 -0.30 -23.40 12.38
C THR A 167 -0.70 -24.16 11.12
N GLY A 168 -0.60 -25.49 11.15
CA GLY A 168 -0.69 -26.37 9.99
C GLY A 168 -2.10 -26.72 9.49
N THR A 169 -3.13 -25.95 9.85
CA THR A 169 -4.48 -26.14 9.29
C THR A 169 -5.10 -24.76 9.07
N PRO A 170 -5.26 -24.32 7.81
CA PRO A 170 -5.82 -23.01 7.52
C PRO A 170 -7.29 -22.97 7.95
N VAL A 171 -7.63 -22.00 8.77
CA VAL A 171 -8.98 -21.72 9.27
C VAL A 171 -9.73 -20.88 8.24
N GLN A 172 -9.03 -19.99 7.52
CA GLN A 172 -9.60 -19.26 6.40
C GLN A 172 -9.21 -19.89 5.06
N THR A 173 -10.04 -19.70 4.04
CA THR A 173 -9.81 -20.26 2.70
C THR A 173 -9.80 -19.17 1.64
N PRO A 174 -9.13 -19.38 0.48
CA PRO A 174 -9.20 -18.45 -0.64
C PRO A 174 -10.64 -18.16 -1.10
N ALA A 175 -11.57 -19.11 -0.91
CA ALA A 175 -12.99 -18.93 -1.18
C ALA A 175 -13.64 -17.89 -0.25
N ALA A 176 -13.16 -17.79 0.99
CA ALA A 176 -13.57 -16.77 1.94
C ALA A 176 -13.01 -15.37 1.59
N PHE A 177 -11.99 -15.26 0.72
CA PHE A 177 -11.36 -13.99 0.32
C PHE A 177 -11.49 -13.65 -1.18
N SER A 178 -12.48 -14.22 -1.87
CA SER A 178 -12.56 -14.16 -3.35
C SER A 178 -12.69 -12.73 -3.91
N ARG A 179 -11.97 -12.46 -5.02
CA ARG A 179 -12.09 -11.21 -5.80
C ARG A 179 -13.49 -11.10 -6.38
N THR A 180 -14.10 -9.91 -6.30
CA THR A 180 -15.47 -9.67 -6.77
C THR A 180 -15.55 -9.59 -8.30
N LYS A 181 -14.43 -9.30 -8.97
CA LYS A 181 -14.32 -9.16 -10.44
C LYS A 181 -13.04 -9.77 -10.99
N ALA A 182 -13.06 -10.08 -12.29
CA ALA A 182 -11.85 -10.47 -13.02
C ALA A 182 -10.83 -9.33 -13.01
N THR A 183 -9.55 -9.67 -12.85
CA THR A 183 -8.48 -8.68 -12.76
C THR A 183 -8.19 -8.02 -14.09
N ILE A 184 -8.18 -6.70 -14.07
CA ILE A 184 -7.88 -5.87 -15.22
C ILE A 184 -6.65 -5.05 -14.86
N PRO A 185 -5.44 -5.52 -15.23
CA PRO A 185 -4.22 -4.81 -14.87
C PRO A 185 -4.01 -3.59 -15.78
N PHE A 186 -3.36 -2.55 -15.24
CA PHE A 186 -2.77 -1.49 -16.06
C PHE A 186 -1.51 -2.03 -16.77
N ALA A 187 -1.71 -2.63 -17.94
CA ALA A 187 -0.68 -3.05 -18.88
C ALA A 187 -0.61 -2.20 -20.16
N LYS A 188 0.56 -1.63 -20.49
CA LYS A 188 0.82 -1.00 -21.82
C LYS A 188 -0.05 0.23 -22.14
N GLN A 189 -0.49 0.98 -21.13
CA GLN A 189 -1.26 2.21 -21.32
C GLN A 189 -0.37 3.44 -21.54
N ALA A 190 -0.92 4.46 -22.21
CA ALA A 190 -0.30 5.77 -22.28
C ALA A 190 -0.22 6.38 -20.87
N THR A 191 0.98 6.79 -20.49
CA THR A 191 1.23 7.54 -19.26
C THR A 191 1.55 8.98 -19.62
N THR A 192 0.82 9.92 -19.04
CA THR A 192 1.12 11.34 -19.16
C THR A 192 1.36 11.94 -17.78
N VAL A 193 2.30 12.87 -17.71
CA VAL A 193 2.49 13.76 -16.57
C VAL A 193 2.12 15.16 -16.98
N SER A 194 1.22 15.80 -16.23
CA SER A 194 0.96 17.22 -16.34
C SER A 194 1.62 17.98 -15.20
N ILE A 195 2.35 19.05 -15.54
CA ILE A 195 3.01 19.97 -14.60
C ILE A 195 2.65 21.38 -15.05
N LEU A 196 2.09 22.19 -14.14
CA LEU A 196 1.78 23.60 -14.39
C LEU A 196 0.91 23.82 -15.66
N GLY A 197 0.04 22.86 -15.96
CA GLY A 197 -0.86 22.91 -17.13
C GLY A 197 -0.27 22.40 -18.45
N ASN A 198 1.03 22.11 -18.50
CA ASN A 198 1.66 21.44 -19.65
C ASN A 198 1.59 19.92 -19.47
N THR A 199 1.55 19.15 -20.57
CA THR A 199 1.50 17.68 -20.54
C THR A 199 2.70 17.08 -21.25
N TYR A 200 3.34 16.10 -20.63
CA TYR A 200 4.55 15.44 -21.09
C TYR A 200 4.39 13.92 -21.10
N SER A 201 5.06 13.27 -22.04
CA SER A 201 5.21 11.81 -22.06
C SER A 201 6.36 11.39 -21.15
N VAL A 202 6.17 10.33 -20.38
CA VAL A 202 7.17 9.81 -19.44
C VAL A 202 7.59 8.38 -19.79
N THR A 203 8.83 8.02 -19.50
CA THR A 203 9.39 6.67 -19.69
C THR A 203 9.23 5.81 -18.44
N SER A 204 9.27 6.43 -17.27
CA SER A 204 8.95 5.79 -15.99
C SER A 204 8.39 6.79 -15.00
N ALA A 205 7.62 6.29 -14.04
CA ALA A 205 7.13 7.07 -12.92
C ALA A 205 7.05 6.21 -11.67
N THR A 206 7.30 6.83 -10.53
CA THR A 206 7.06 6.27 -9.20
C THR A 206 6.17 7.24 -8.44
N VAL A 207 5.08 6.74 -7.87
CA VAL A 207 4.25 7.49 -6.92
C VAL A 207 4.38 6.81 -5.57
N GLU A 208 4.59 7.57 -4.50
CA GLU A 208 4.68 7.02 -3.15
C GLU A 208 3.88 7.89 -2.17
N TYR A 209 2.99 7.24 -1.41
CA TYR A 209 2.40 7.82 -0.20
C TYR A 209 2.97 7.10 1.01
N ASN A 210 3.45 7.87 1.97
CA ASN A 210 4.14 7.37 3.14
C ASN A 210 3.58 8.05 4.39
N ARG A 211 3.07 7.24 5.31
CA ARG A 211 2.47 7.69 6.58
C ARG A 211 3.48 7.76 7.72
N ASN A 212 4.73 7.33 7.48
CA ASN A 212 5.82 7.33 8.45
C ASN A 212 5.43 6.67 9.78
N LEU A 213 4.66 5.57 9.69
CA LEU A 213 4.29 4.75 10.84
C LEU A 213 5.53 4.08 11.42
N SER A 214 5.52 3.84 12.73
CA SER A 214 6.59 3.16 13.46
C SER A 214 6.09 1.83 14.00
N PRO A 215 6.76 0.70 13.73
CA PRO A 215 6.33 -0.56 14.31
C PRO A 215 6.47 -0.59 15.84
N ASP A 216 7.17 0.36 16.47
CA ASP A 216 7.55 0.32 17.90
C ASP A 216 6.59 1.07 18.84
N LEU A 217 5.37 1.39 18.38
CA LEU A 217 4.35 2.01 19.22
C LEU A 217 3.65 0.96 20.10
N GLN A 218 4.22 0.66 21.27
CA GLN A 218 3.59 -0.17 22.30
C GLN A 218 3.39 0.66 23.57
N HIS A 219 2.24 0.54 24.25
CA HIS A 219 2.10 1.10 25.59
C HIS A 219 2.69 0.17 26.66
N LEU A 220 2.91 0.72 27.85
CA LEU A 220 3.45 -0.03 28.97
C LEU A 220 2.54 -1.22 29.33
N GLY A 221 3.10 -2.43 29.24
CA GLY A 221 2.39 -3.68 29.56
C GLY A 221 1.61 -4.31 28.41
N GLU A 222 1.64 -3.71 27.21
CA GLU A 222 1.02 -4.28 26.01
C GLU A 222 2.01 -5.15 25.22
N VAL A 223 1.53 -6.27 24.69
CA VAL A 223 2.30 -7.17 23.80
C VAL A 223 2.11 -6.80 22.33
N GLY A 224 0.96 -6.22 21.97
CA GLY A 224 0.66 -5.74 20.62
C GLY A 224 1.13 -4.31 20.37
N ILE A 225 1.10 -3.90 19.11
CA ILE A 225 1.22 -2.52 18.66
C ILE A 225 -0.13 -1.82 18.88
N ALA A 226 -0.09 -0.64 19.49
CA ALA A 226 -1.25 0.24 19.63
C ALA A 226 -1.58 0.93 18.30
N GLN A 227 -2.86 1.27 18.10
CA GLN A 227 -3.28 2.01 16.91
C GLN A 227 -2.47 3.30 16.77
N GLN A 228 -1.80 3.45 15.64
CA GLN A 228 -0.96 4.60 15.37
C GLN A 228 -1.79 5.71 14.74
N TYR A 229 -1.55 6.93 15.21
CA TYR A 229 -2.01 8.13 14.54
C TYR A 229 -0.85 8.66 13.70
N PRO A 230 -0.97 8.64 12.35
CA PRO A 230 0.01 9.28 11.49
C PRO A 230 0.14 10.75 11.91
N GLY A 231 1.31 11.12 12.44
CA GLY A 231 1.56 12.52 12.79
C GLY A 231 1.63 13.42 11.55
N GLN A 232 2.04 14.67 11.73
CA GLN A 232 2.18 15.66 10.64
C GLN A 232 3.21 15.30 9.55
N ASN A 233 3.89 14.15 9.65
CA ASN A 233 4.92 13.73 8.71
C ASN A 233 4.39 12.85 7.57
N THR A 234 3.08 12.70 7.38
CA THR A 234 2.56 11.99 6.21
C THR A 234 2.93 12.74 4.93
N GLY A 235 3.57 12.06 3.98
CA GLY A 235 4.11 12.65 2.76
C GLY A 235 3.67 11.91 1.50
N ALA A 236 3.60 12.65 0.40
CA ALA A 236 3.31 12.13 -0.93
C ALA A 236 4.31 12.68 -1.95
N THR A 237 4.89 11.79 -2.75
CA THR A 237 5.85 12.15 -3.78
C THR A 237 5.51 11.51 -5.12
N ILE A 238 5.84 12.21 -6.20
CA ILE A 238 5.85 11.66 -7.56
C ILE A 238 7.24 11.90 -8.13
N GLU A 239 7.87 10.84 -8.59
CA GLU A 239 9.08 10.88 -9.40
C GLU A 239 8.75 10.43 -10.81
N PHE A 240 9.28 11.11 -11.82
CA PHE A 240 9.14 10.67 -13.21
C PHE A 240 10.42 10.94 -14.00
N VAL A 241 10.63 10.11 -15.01
CA VAL A 241 11.69 10.26 -16.00
C VAL A 241 11.04 10.53 -17.34
N MET A 242 11.56 11.51 -18.07
CA MET A 242 11.14 11.80 -19.43
C MET A 242 12.35 12.07 -20.33
N PRO A 243 12.25 11.78 -21.64
CA PRO A 243 13.20 12.31 -22.59
C PRO A 243 13.16 13.84 -22.52
N MET A 244 14.34 14.47 -22.55
CA MET A 244 14.52 15.86 -22.18
C MET A 244 13.45 16.75 -22.84
N PRO A 245 12.60 17.40 -22.04
CA PRO A 245 11.52 18.20 -22.56
C PRO A 245 12.07 19.52 -23.10
N SER A 246 11.20 20.28 -23.77
CA SER A 246 11.48 21.65 -24.19
C SER A 246 12.06 22.50 -23.04
N PHE A 247 12.94 23.46 -23.36
CA PHE A 247 13.54 24.41 -22.42
C PHE A 247 12.57 25.14 -21.48
N ALA A 248 11.28 25.22 -21.82
CA ALA A 248 10.24 25.81 -20.98
C ALA A 248 10.11 25.09 -19.62
N LEU A 249 10.04 23.74 -19.60
CA LEU A 249 9.91 23.01 -18.34
C LEU A 249 11.14 23.24 -17.45
N LEU A 250 12.33 23.24 -18.02
CA LEU A 250 13.58 23.53 -17.29
C LEU A 250 13.56 24.92 -16.65
N THR A 251 13.01 25.91 -17.36
CA THR A 251 12.84 27.27 -16.83
C THR A 251 11.86 27.29 -15.65
N ASP A 252 10.75 26.59 -15.76
CA ASP A 252 9.73 26.49 -14.70
C ASP A 252 10.25 25.74 -13.46
N LEU A 253 11.05 24.68 -13.68
CA LEU A 253 11.72 23.91 -12.62
C LEU A 253 12.76 24.76 -11.88
N LEU A 254 13.58 25.54 -12.60
CA LEU A 254 14.57 26.45 -12.02
C LEU A 254 13.92 27.61 -11.25
N ALA A 255 12.71 28.00 -11.61
CA ALA A 255 11.93 29.02 -10.91
C ALA A 255 11.24 28.49 -9.63
N GLU A 256 11.37 27.19 -9.33
CA GLU A 256 10.72 26.52 -8.18
C GLU A 256 9.20 26.76 -8.11
N THR A 257 8.57 26.85 -9.27
CA THR A 257 7.15 27.20 -9.36
C THR A 257 6.29 26.09 -8.73
N GLN A 258 5.44 26.46 -7.76
CA GLN A 258 4.49 25.55 -7.15
C GLN A 258 3.25 25.38 -8.04
N GLY A 259 2.74 24.16 -8.13
CA GLY A 259 1.48 23.91 -8.82
C GLY A 259 1.04 22.46 -8.78
N THR A 260 -0.08 22.16 -9.44
CA THR A 260 -0.59 20.80 -9.46
C THR A 260 0.20 19.94 -10.43
N VAL A 261 0.67 18.78 -9.95
CA VAL A 261 1.29 17.74 -10.77
C VAL A 261 0.34 16.55 -10.84
N THR A 262 0.00 16.10 -12.04
CA THR A 262 -0.90 14.95 -12.24
C THR A 262 -0.26 13.90 -13.14
N LEU A 263 -0.11 12.68 -12.63
CA LEU A 263 0.27 11.50 -13.40
C LEU A 263 -0.99 10.73 -13.76
N THR A 264 -1.20 10.38 -15.03
CA THR A 264 -2.39 9.64 -15.48
C THR A 264 -2.03 8.43 -16.31
N LEU A 265 -2.66 7.30 -16.01
CA LEU A 265 -2.73 6.10 -16.83
C LEU A 265 -4.16 5.92 -17.36
N THR A 266 -4.31 5.65 -18.66
CA THR A 266 -5.63 5.45 -19.26
C THR A 266 -5.70 4.22 -20.15
N ASN A 267 -6.76 3.43 -19.98
CA ASN A 267 -7.15 2.30 -20.81
C ASN A 267 -8.54 2.58 -21.44
N GLY A 268 -8.65 3.67 -22.21
CA GLY A 268 -9.89 4.10 -22.84
C GLY A 268 -10.86 4.73 -21.84
N ALA A 269 -12.00 4.07 -21.57
CA ALA A 269 -13.02 4.57 -20.64
C ALA A 269 -12.66 4.45 -19.15
N ARG A 270 -11.46 3.93 -18.88
CA ARG A 270 -10.95 3.52 -17.57
C ARG A 270 -9.63 4.25 -17.33
N SER A 271 -9.44 4.84 -16.15
CA SER A 271 -8.19 5.56 -15.86
C SER A 271 -7.85 5.54 -14.37
N VAL A 272 -6.56 5.66 -14.06
CA VAL A 272 -6.08 6.04 -12.74
C VAL A 272 -5.23 7.30 -12.88
N SER A 273 -5.41 8.25 -11.96
CA SER A 273 -4.59 9.44 -11.90
C SER A 273 -4.16 9.78 -10.47
N TRP A 274 -2.89 10.09 -10.30
CA TRP A 274 -2.34 10.60 -9.05
C TRP A 274 -2.06 12.09 -9.20
N ALA A 275 -2.66 12.89 -8.32
CA ALA A 275 -2.49 14.32 -8.30
C ALA A 275 -1.84 14.76 -6.99
N LEU A 276 -0.80 15.58 -7.10
CA LEU A 276 -0.25 16.35 -5.99
C LEU A 276 -0.61 17.83 -6.21
N GLU A 277 -1.43 18.38 -5.32
CA GLU A 277 -1.79 19.79 -5.30
C GLU A 277 -0.69 20.59 -4.60
N ASN A 278 -0.40 21.78 -5.12
CA ASN A 278 0.69 22.62 -4.62
C ASN A 278 2.03 21.88 -4.50
N ALA A 279 2.31 21.01 -5.49
CA ALA A 279 3.57 20.28 -5.54
C ALA A 279 4.74 21.22 -5.84
N GLN A 280 5.85 20.96 -5.17
CA GLN A 280 7.13 21.61 -5.39
C GLN A 280 8.16 20.57 -5.82
N VAL A 281 9.07 20.99 -6.70
CA VAL A 281 10.23 20.18 -7.09
C VAL A 281 11.20 20.11 -5.93
N ILE A 282 11.53 18.90 -5.48
CA ILE A 282 12.49 18.67 -4.40
C ILE A 282 13.84 18.19 -4.93
N GLU A 283 13.85 17.57 -6.11
CA GLU A 283 15.06 17.06 -6.75
C GLU A 283 14.84 17.03 -8.26
N HIS A 284 15.88 17.36 -9.02
CA HIS A 284 15.92 17.12 -10.46
C HIS A 284 17.33 16.76 -10.89
N SER A 285 17.45 15.93 -11.93
CA SER A 285 18.74 15.59 -12.52
C SER A 285 18.62 15.39 -14.03
N GLU A 286 19.68 15.77 -14.73
CA GLU A 286 19.81 15.64 -16.17
C GLU A 286 20.93 14.64 -16.47
N SER A 287 20.67 13.72 -17.39
CA SER A 287 21.66 12.74 -17.82
C SER A 287 21.61 12.51 -19.32
N ILE A 288 22.76 12.18 -19.91
CA ILE A 288 22.86 11.76 -21.31
C ILE A 288 23.04 10.24 -21.33
N ASN A 289 21.96 9.53 -21.68
CA ASN A 289 21.90 8.06 -21.63
C ASN A 289 22.07 7.43 -23.03
N GLY A 290 23.04 7.94 -23.80
CA GLY A 290 23.40 7.45 -25.12
C GLY A 290 23.52 8.56 -26.16
N VAL A 291 23.73 8.17 -27.42
CA VAL A 291 23.86 9.14 -28.51
C VAL A 291 22.50 9.81 -28.77
N GLY A 292 22.38 11.07 -28.39
CA GLY A 292 21.20 11.90 -28.68
C GLY A 292 20.00 11.71 -27.74
N LEU A 293 20.14 10.93 -26.66
CA LEU A 293 19.11 10.76 -25.64
C LEU A 293 19.52 11.48 -24.36
N ALA A 294 19.01 12.70 -24.19
CA ALA A 294 19.03 13.37 -22.90
C ALA A 294 17.75 13.00 -22.14
N GLU A 295 17.88 12.74 -20.84
CA GLU A 295 16.77 12.42 -19.94
C GLU A 295 16.75 13.39 -18.78
N LEU A 296 15.54 13.79 -18.39
CA LEU A 296 15.27 14.60 -17.22
C LEU A 296 14.51 13.74 -16.21
N ARG A 297 15.10 13.58 -15.03
CA ARG A 297 14.43 13.03 -13.85
C ARG A 297 14.00 14.17 -12.95
N VAL A 298 12.74 14.15 -12.52
CA VAL A 298 12.21 15.13 -11.58
C VAL A 298 11.46 14.40 -10.48
N ARG A 299 11.72 14.81 -9.24
CA ARG A 299 10.96 14.39 -8.08
C ARG A 299 10.25 15.59 -7.48
N VAL A 300 8.95 15.45 -7.30
CA VAL A 300 8.07 16.44 -6.69
C VAL A 300 7.46 15.90 -5.41
N ALA A 301 7.24 16.79 -4.46
CA ALA A 301 6.52 16.49 -3.22
C ALA A 301 5.37 17.47 -3.05
N ALA A 302 4.27 17.01 -2.46
CA ALA A 302 3.18 17.90 -2.09
C ALA A 302 3.67 18.87 -0.99
N HIS A 303 3.57 20.17 -1.24
CA HIS A 303 3.87 21.20 -0.24
C HIS A 303 2.52 21.66 0.34
N GLY A 304 2.19 21.17 1.55
CA GLY A 304 0.85 21.21 2.11
C GLY A 304 0.09 22.53 1.94
N GLY A 305 -1.18 22.43 1.53
CA GLY A 305 -2.15 23.53 1.47
C GLY A 305 -3.57 22.96 1.37
N GLY A 306 -4.47 23.34 2.29
CA GLY A 306 -5.85 22.83 2.34
C GLY A 306 -5.97 21.36 2.77
N THR A 307 -7.02 20.67 2.28
CA THR A 307 -7.29 19.24 2.57
C THR A 307 -6.27 18.34 1.87
N TYR A 308 -5.10 18.21 2.49
CA TYR A 308 -4.08 17.15 2.37
C TYR A 308 -3.40 16.89 1.02
N GLY A 309 -3.58 17.73 0.00
CA GLY A 309 -2.61 17.94 -1.08
C GLY A 309 -2.28 16.77 -2.02
N ALA A 310 -2.81 15.57 -1.80
CA ALA A 310 -2.54 14.39 -2.60
C ALA A 310 -3.81 13.55 -2.79
N LYS A 311 -4.06 13.13 -4.04
CA LYS A 311 -5.25 12.37 -4.44
C LYS A 311 -4.90 11.26 -5.41
N CYS A 312 -5.54 10.11 -5.25
CA CYS A 312 -5.59 9.06 -6.26
C CYS A 312 -7.03 8.97 -6.78
N THR A 313 -7.22 9.10 -8.09
CA THR A 313 -8.54 9.02 -8.72
C THR A 313 -8.61 7.81 -9.62
N VAL A 314 -9.63 6.98 -9.43
CA VAL A 314 -9.90 5.80 -10.25
C VAL A 314 -11.23 5.98 -10.97
N ILE A 315 -11.24 5.79 -12.28
CA ILE A 315 -12.45 5.78 -13.11
C ILE A 315 -12.66 4.36 -13.64
N ASN A 316 -13.78 3.76 -13.26
CA ASN A 316 -14.16 2.42 -13.70
C ASN A 316 -15.69 2.28 -13.84
N ALA A 317 -16.18 1.07 -14.09
CA ALA A 317 -17.60 0.80 -14.29
C ALA A 317 -18.36 0.52 -12.97
N LEU A 318 -17.67 0.53 -11.83
CA LEU A 318 -18.21 0.10 -10.54
C LEU A 318 -18.85 1.27 -9.80
N SER A 319 -20.08 1.11 -9.34
CA SER A 319 -20.77 2.15 -8.58
C SER A 319 -20.26 2.33 -7.15
N ALA A 320 -19.42 1.40 -6.67
CA ALA A 320 -18.83 1.43 -5.33
C ALA A 320 -17.31 1.41 -5.43
N ALA A 321 -16.66 2.34 -4.72
CA ALA A 321 -15.20 2.42 -4.66
C ALA A 321 -14.57 1.19 -4.00
N VAL A 322 -15.19 0.68 -2.93
CA VAL A 322 -14.74 -0.51 -2.21
C VAL A 322 -15.76 -1.61 -2.44
N GLN A 323 -15.33 -2.71 -3.06
CA GLN A 323 -16.18 -3.87 -3.28
C GLN A 323 -16.31 -4.66 -1.99
N THR A 324 -17.54 -4.96 -1.57
CA THR A 324 -17.82 -5.94 -0.51
C THR A 324 -18.11 -7.29 -1.16
N GLN A 325 -17.90 -8.40 -0.44
CA GLN A 325 -18.33 -9.70 -0.96
C GLN A 325 -19.83 -9.64 -1.23
N GLY A 326 -20.22 -9.84 -2.49
CA GLY A 326 -21.60 -10.17 -2.81
C GLY A 326 -21.88 -11.54 -2.20
N THR A 327 -22.97 -11.67 -1.46
CA THR A 327 -23.54 -12.99 -1.15
C THR A 327 -23.69 -13.72 -2.48
N ALA A 328 -22.92 -14.79 -2.67
CA ALA A 328 -23.14 -15.68 -3.80
C ALA A 328 -24.59 -16.17 -3.68
N ALA A 329 -25.43 -15.79 -4.66
CA ALA A 329 -26.76 -16.36 -4.83
C ALA A 329 -26.65 -17.76 -5.43
#